data_AF-A0A9W6FWS4-F1
#
_entry.id   AF-A0A9W6FWS4-F1
#
_cell.length_a   1.000
_cell.length_b   1.000
_cell.length_c   1.000
_cell.angle_alpha   90.00
_cell.angle_beta   90.00
_cell.angle_gamma   90.00
#
_symmetry.space_group_name_H-M   'P 1'
#
loop_
_entity.id
_entity.type
_entity.pdbx_description
1 polymer ?
#
loop_
_entity_poly.entity_id
_entity_poly.type
_entity_poly.pdbx_seq_one_letter_code
_entity_poly.pdbx_strand_id
1 'polypeptide(L)'
;MSEEKVKGAGLRRRVGSLLQSDDFDDRLSELSQFPERQVINPLFSFIYSPDELIKGRAVTAMGRVMARMADQDMESARNIMRRFIWNLNDESGCSGWGSAEAMGEIMAAHERLAEEYYRILISYIAEDGNPLENDMLERGVLWGIGRLAQVRPHLLRNAVPHLLPYLKSLDPVQRGFAVWALGFLKNPETRDHIEPLLNDLTEITIFVDGKVERCRLCDLAAQALDRIG
;
A
#
# COMPACT_ATOMS: atom_id res chain seq x y z
N MET A 1 -22.91 -29.49 -9.00
CA MET A 1 -21.45 -29.72 -9.14
C MET A 1 -20.83 -29.42 -7.79
N SER A 2 -20.16 -30.41 -7.19
CA SER A 2 -19.73 -30.41 -5.80
C SER A 2 -18.64 -29.37 -5.53
N GLU A 3 -18.94 -28.40 -4.65
CA GLU A 3 -17.95 -27.56 -3.99
C GLU A 3 -17.06 -28.45 -3.10
N GLU A 4 -15.94 -28.91 -3.66
CA GLU A 4 -14.89 -29.53 -2.87
C GLU A 4 -14.28 -28.44 -1.98
N LYS A 5 -14.65 -28.44 -0.70
CA LYS A 5 -14.06 -27.57 0.33
C LYS A 5 -12.55 -27.81 0.35
N VAL A 6 -11.79 -27.00 -0.39
CA VAL A 6 -10.34 -26.96 -0.28
C VAL A 6 -10.02 -26.63 1.18
N LYS A 7 -9.47 -27.60 1.92
CA LYS A 7 -9.07 -27.41 3.32
C LYS A 7 -8.18 -26.17 3.42
N GLY A 8 -8.38 -25.32 4.44
CA GLY A 8 -7.70 -24.01 4.56
C GLY A 8 -6.17 -24.06 4.44
N ALA A 9 -5.53 -25.15 4.86
CA ALA A 9 -4.09 -25.37 4.69
C ALA A 9 -3.66 -25.56 3.22
N GLY A 10 -4.51 -26.16 2.38
CA GLY A 10 -4.27 -26.33 0.95
C GLY A 10 -4.38 -25.00 0.20
N LEU A 11 -5.38 -24.18 0.54
CA LEU A 11 -5.56 -22.87 -0.08
C LEU A 11 -4.40 -21.92 0.26
N ARG A 12 -3.96 -21.87 1.52
CA ARG A 12 -2.80 -21.05 1.91
C ARG A 12 -1.54 -21.41 1.11
N ARG A 13 -1.28 -22.71 0.90
CA ARG A 13 -0.14 -23.17 0.09
C ARG A 13 -0.28 -22.73 -1.37
N ARG A 14 -1.48 -22.83 -1.94
CA ARG A 14 -1.76 -22.41 -3.32
C ARG A 14 -1.58 -20.91 -3.50
N VAL A 15 -2.08 -20.10 -2.57
CA VAL A 15 -1.85 -18.65 -2.54
C VAL A 15 -0.35 -18.36 -2.44
N GLY A 16 0.37 -18.99 -1.51
CA GLY A 16 1.82 -18.80 -1.37
C GLY A 16 2.60 -19.14 -2.64
N SER A 17 2.26 -20.25 -3.30
CA SER A 17 2.89 -20.64 -4.56
C SER A 17 2.61 -19.65 -5.69
N LEU A 18 1.40 -19.06 -5.74
CA LEU A 18 1.06 -18.00 -6.69
C LEU A 18 1.89 -16.74 -6.44
N LEU A 19 2.04 -16.33 -5.17
CA LEU A 19 2.84 -15.16 -4.80
C LEU A 19 4.33 -15.31 -5.14
N GLN A 20 4.85 -16.53 -5.15
CA GLN A 20 6.24 -16.84 -5.51
C GLN A 20 6.46 -17.02 -7.01
N SER A 21 5.40 -17.10 -7.81
CA SER A 21 5.48 -17.39 -9.24
C SER A 21 6.12 -16.24 -10.03
N ASP A 22 6.94 -16.53 -11.03
CA ASP A 22 7.54 -15.49 -11.89
C ASP A 22 6.48 -14.79 -12.75
N ASP A 23 5.45 -15.52 -13.16
CA ASP A 23 4.27 -15.07 -13.91
C ASP A 23 3.11 -14.62 -12.98
N PHE A 24 3.44 -14.04 -11.82
CA PHE A 24 2.47 -13.60 -10.81
C PHE A 24 1.31 -12.77 -11.39
N ASP A 25 1.61 -11.79 -12.25
CA ASP A 25 0.60 -10.88 -12.79
C ASP A 25 -0.44 -11.61 -13.66
N ASP A 26 0.02 -12.53 -14.50
CA ASP A 26 -0.85 -13.35 -15.36
C ASP A 26 -1.72 -14.29 -14.52
N ARG A 27 -1.09 -14.90 -13.51
CA ARG A 27 -1.74 -15.87 -12.61
C ARG A 27 -2.63 -15.25 -11.56
N LEU A 28 -2.54 -13.94 -11.34
CA LEU A 28 -3.34 -13.26 -10.32
C LEU A 28 -4.86 -13.44 -10.57
N SER A 29 -5.26 -13.65 -11.81
CA SER A 29 -6.63 -14.00 -12.20
C SER A 29 -7.11 -15.33 -11.63
N GLU A 30 -6.22 -16.28 -11.30
CA GLU A 30 -6.57 -17.58 -10.71
C GLU A 30 -7.23 -17.45 -9.34
N LEU A 31 -6.94 -16.37 -8.60
CA LEU A 31 -7.60 -16.11 -7.31
C LEU A 31 -9.12 -15.93 -7.47
N SER A 32 -9.58 -15.60 -8.68
CA SER A 32 -11.01 -15.48 -8.96
C SER A 32 -11.77 -16.81 -8.87
N GLN A 33 -11.07 -17.93 -8.95
CA GLN A 33 -11.65 -19.27 -8.84
C GLN A 33 -12.13 -19.62 -7.43
N PHE A 34 -11.78 -18.80 -6.43
CA PHE A 34 -12.11 -19.01 -5.03
C PHE A 34 -12.99 -17.89 -4.47
N PRO A 35 -13.82 -18.18 -3.45
CA PRO A 35 -14.53 -17.14 -2.72
C PRO A 35 -13.55 -16.16 -2.07
N GLU A 36 -13.83 -14.87 -2.19
CA GLU A 36 -12.96 -13.77 -1.79
C GLU A 36 -12.55 -13.89 -0.31
N ARG A 37 -13.53 -14.18 0.57
CA ARG A 37 -13.30 -14.36 2.02
C ARG A 37 -12.31 -15.49 2.32
N GLN A 38 -12.26 -16.55 1.50
CA GLN A 38 -11.33 -17.65 1.70
C GLN A 38 -9.90 -17.28 1.30
N VAL A 39 -9.74 -16.42 0.30
CA VAL A 39 -8.42 -15.96 -0.19
C VAL A 39 -7.84 -14.86 0.69
N ILE A 40 -8.68 -13.96 1.21
CA ILE A 40 -8.26 -12.85 2.08
C ILE A 40 -7.55 -13.36 3.34
N ASN A 41 -8.03 -14.45 3.94
CA ASN A 41 -7.44 -14.99 5.18
C ASN A 41 -5.97 -15.43 5.02
N PRO A 42 -5.61 -16.24 4.01
CA PRO A 42 -4.21 -16.49 3.66
C PRO A 42 -3.43 -15.21 3.35
N LEU A 43 -3.99 -14.27 2.58
CA LEU A 43 -3.30 -13.04 2.21
C LEU A 43 -2.94 -12.19 3.43
N PHE A 44 -3.79 -12.14 4.46
CA PHE A 44 -3.44 -11.54 5.75
C PHE A 44 -2.16 -12.13 6.35
N SER A 45 -1.87 -13.42 6.16
CA SER A 45 -0.61 -14.00 6.66
C SER A 45 0.62 -13.59 5.84
N PHE A 46 0.44 -13.26 4.56
CA PHE A 46 1.52 -12.93 3.64
C PHE A 46 1.86 -11.44 3.59
N ILE A 47 0.93 -10.54 3.94
CA ILE A 47 1.24 -9.11 4.11
C ILE A 47 2.18 -8.84 5.31
N TYR A 48 2.34 -9.81 6.21
CA TYR A 48 3.33 -9.80 7.29
C TYR A 48 4.67 -10.44 6.91
N SER A 49 4.85 -10.84 5.64
CA SER A 49 6.07 -11.50 5.19
C SER A 49 7.28 -10.57 5.32
N PRO A 50 8.42 -11.04 5.83
CA PRO A 50 9.68 -10.28 5.80
C PRO A 50 10.29 -10.23 4.39
N ASP A 51 9.87 -11.12 3.49
CA ASP A 51 10.20 -11.05 2.07
C ASP A 51 9.31 -9.97 1.42
N GLU A 52 9.95 -8.86 1.03
CA GLU A 52 9.31 -7.69 0.42
C GLU A 52 8.58 -8.01 -0.88
N LEU A 53 9.07 -8.97 -1.68
CA LEU A 53 8.41 -9.39 -2.91
C LEU A 53 7.11 -10.13 -2.59
N ILE A 54 7.16 -11.09 -1.66
CA ILE A 54 5.96 -11.82 -1.23
C ILE A 54 4.96 -10.86 -0.58
N LYS A 55 5.42 -9.95 0.28
CA LYS A 55 4.58 -8.94 0.93
C LYS A 55 3.89 -8.04 -0.11
N GLY A 56 4.66 -7.45 -1.02
CA GLY A 56 4.16 -6.56 -2.06
C GLY A 56 3.16 -7.25 -3.00
N ARG A 57 3.45 -8.48 -3.41
CA ARG A 57 2.50 -9.30 -4.21
C ARG A 57 1.25 -9.67 -3.43
N ALA A 58 1.35 -9.94 -2.12
CA ALA A 58 0.19 -10.19 -1.27
C ALA A 58 -0.70 -8.95 -1.14
N VAL A 59 -0.11 -7.76 -0.98
CA VAL A 59 -0.80 -6.46 -1.00
C VAL A 59 -1.52 -6.25 -2.34
N THR A 60 -0.81 -6.45 -3.45
CA THR A 60 -1.38 -6.37 -4.81
C THR A 60 -2.57 -7.31 -4.99
N ALA A 61 -2.42 -8.57 -4.54
CA ALA A 61 -3.49 -9.55 -4.59
C ALA A 61 -4.68 -9.19 -3.69
N MET A 62 -4.41 -8.61 -2.51
CA MET A 62 -5.44 -8.12 -1.59
C MET A 62 -6.30 -7.07 -2.29
N GLY A 63 -5.70 -6.09 -2.97
CA GLY A 63 -6.43 -5.08 -3.72
C GLY A 63 -7.39 -5.66 -4.75
N ARG A 64 -6.92 -6.60 -5.58
CA ARG A 64 -7.76 -7.24 -6.61
C ARG A 64 -8.91 -8.04 -6.01
N VAL A 65 -8.65 -8.82 -4.97
CA VAL A 65 -9.69 -9.65 -4.31
C VAL A 65 -10.71 -8.77 -3.60
N MET A 66 -10.26 -7.69 -2.97
CA MET A 66 -11.12 -6.74 -2.26
C MET A 66 -11.98 -5.89 -3.20
N ALA A 67 -11.45 -5.46 -4.35
CA ALA A 67 -12.25 -4.75 -5.35
C ALA A 67 -13.41 -5.62 -5.84
N ARG A 68 -13.14 -6.89 -6.17
CA ARG A 68 -14.19 -7.84 -6.56
C ARG A 68 -15.18 -8.11 -5.43
N MET A 69 -14.71 -8.22 -4.19
CA MET A 69 -15.60 -8.35 -3.03
C MET A 69 -16.52 -7.13 -2.92
N ALA A 70 -16.00 -5.92 -3.08
CA ALA A 70 -16.77 -4.69 -2.95
C ALA A 70 -17.82 -4.52 -4.04
N ASP A 71 -17.54 -4.97 -5.26
CA ASP A 71 -18.51 -5.00 -6.37
C ASP A 71 -19.70 -5.92 -6.07
N GLN A 72 -19.48 -7.02 -5.34
CA GLN A 72 -20.52 -8.00 -5.00
C GLN A 72 -21.23 -7.70 -3.68
N ASP A 73 -20.45 -7.33 -2.65
CA ASP A 73 -20.88 -7.06 -1.28
C ASP A 73 -19.93 -6.03 -0.64
N MET A 74 -20.29 -4.76 -0.82
CA MET A 74 -19.58 -3.63 -0.25
C MET A 74 -19.45 -3.73 1.28
N GLU A 75 -20.45 -4.26 2.00
CA GLU A 75 -20.39 -4.31 3.45
C GLU A 75 -19.38 -5.35 3.93
N SER A 76 -19.24 -6.47 3.21
CA SER A 76 -18.13 -7.41 3.42
C SER A 76 -16.77 -6.73 3.25
N ALA A 77 -16.60 -5.91 2.20
CA ALA A 77 -15.35 -5.20 1.98
C ALA A 77 -15.07 -4.17 3.10
N ARG A 78 -16.09 -3.41 3.53
CA ARG A 78 -15.97 -2.48 4.67
C ARG A 78 -15.58 -3.17 5.97
N ASN A 79 -16.11 -4.37 6.23
CA ASN A 79 -15.70 -5.17 7.39
C ASN A 79 -14.20 -5.48 7.38
N ILE A 80 -13.63 -5.79 6.21
CA ILE A 80 -12.19 -6.02 6.06
C ILE A 80 -11.39 -4.71 6.17
N MET A 81 -11.87 -3.59 5.61
CA MET A 81 -11.24 -2.28 5.81
C MET A 81 -11.18 -1.90 7.30
N ARG A 82 -12.28 -2.10 8.04
CA ARG A 82 -12.32 -1.90 9.50
C ARG A 82 -11.34 -2.81 10.24
N ARG A 83 -11.10 -4.02 9.74
CA ARG A 83 -10.09 -4.92 10.30
C ARG A 83 -8.67 -4.38 10.11
N PHE A 84 -8.34 -3.80 8.95
CA PHE A 84 -7.03 -3.14 8.77
C PHE A 84 -6.85 -1.94 9.71
N ILE A 85 -7.89 -1.12 9.85
CA ILE A 85 -7.89 0.02 10.79
C ILE A 85 -7.66 -0.47 12.23
N TRP A 86 -8.35 -1.54 12.63
CA TRP A 86 -8.12 -2.15 13.94
C TRP A 86 -6.71 -2.70 14.10
N ASN A 87 -6.13 -3.35 13.09
CA ASN A 87 -4.75 -3.85 13.15
C ASN A 87 -3.70 -2.74 13.31
N LEU A 88 -4.02 -1.50 12.89
CA LEU A 88 -3.18 -0.32 13.05
C LEU A 88 -3.42 0.41 14.38
N ASN A 89 -4.35 -0.08 15.21
CA ASN A 89 -4.57 0.44 16.55
C ASN A 89 -3.63 -0.28 17.53
N ASP A 90 -2.98 0.48 18.42
CA ASP A 90 -2.05 -0.04 19.42
C ASP A 90 -2.70 -1.02 20.41
N GLU A 91 -4.03 -0.90 20.63
CA GLU A 91 -4.81 -1.82 21.47
C GLU A 91 -5.02 -3.21 20.84
N SER A 92 -4.74 -3.37 19.54
CA SER A 92 -5.06 -4.60 18.83
C SER A 92 -4.15 -5.78 19.17
N GLY A 93 -2.98 -5.51 19.76
CA GLY A 93 -1.93 -6.50 20.00
C GLY A 93 -1.35 -7.13 18.72
N CYS A 94 -1.74 -6.64 17.53
CA CYS A 94 -1.19 -7.04 16.25
C CYS A 94 0.01 -6.16 15.90
N SER A 95 0.92 -6.65 15.05
CA SER A 95 2.05 -5.83 14.62
C SER A 95 1.62 -4.68 13.70
N GLY A 96 0.53 -4.85 12.95
CA GLY A 96 0.01 -3.86 12.00
C GLY A 96 0.67 -3.85 10.61
N TRP A 97 1.75 -4.61 10.41
CA TRP A 97 2.59 -4.52 9.20
C TRP A 97 1.80 -4.88 7.94
N GLY A 98 2.01 -4.16 6.84
CA GLY A 98 1.30 -4.43 5.58
C GLY A 98 -0.16 -3.96 5.56
N SER A 99 -0.73 -3.53 6.70
CA SER A 99 -2.15 -3.13 6.76
C SER A 99 -2.38 -1.81 6.03
N ALA A 100 -1.50 -0.82 6.22
CA ALA A 100 -1.60 0.47 5.55
C ALA A 100 -1.32 0.35 4.05
N GLU A 101 -0.36 -0.47 3.65
CA GLU A 101 -0.10 -0.78 2.23
C GLU A 101 -1.32 -1.46 1.59
N ALA A 102 -1.90 -2.45 2.26
CA ALA A 102 -3.13 -3.11 1.79
C ALA A 102 -4.28 -2.11 1.65
N MET A 103 -4.50 -1.22 2.63
CA MET A 103 -5.51 -0.17 2.53
C MET A 103 -5.28 0.73 1.31
N GLY A 104 -4.04 1.19 1.09
CA GLY A 104 -3.66 1.99 -0.07
C GLY A 104 -3.94 1.28 -1.39
N GLU A 105 -3.55 0.02 -1.53
CA GLU A 105 -3.78 -0.77 -2.75
C GLU A 105 -5.27 -1.06 -2.98
N ILE A 106 -6.04 -1.37 -1.94
CA ILE A 106 -7.49 -1.60 -2.04
C ILE A 106 -8.19 -0.33 -2.52
N MET A 107 -7.84 0.82 -1.95
CA MET A 107 -8.37 2.11 -2.39
C MET A 107 -7.87 2.48 -3.78
N ALA A 108 -6.67 2.06 -4.19
CA ALA A 108 -6.19 2.20 -5.56
C ALA A 108 -6.94 1.26 -6.53
N ALA A 109 -7.46 0.12 -6.07
CA ALA A 109 -8.23 -0.82 -6.89
C ALA A 109 -9.73 -0.48 -6.98
N HIS A 110 -10.33 0.19 -5.99
CA HIS A 110 -11.78 0.39 -5.93
C HIS A 110 -12.19 1.81 -5.46
N GLU A 111 -12.88 2.56 -6.33
CA GLU A 111 -13.16 4.00 -6.13
C GLU A 111 -14.03 4.31 -4.92
N ARG A 112 -15.16 3.62 -4.75
CA ARG A 112 -16.06 3.89 -3.62
C ARG A 112 -15.41 3.57 -2.27
N LEU A 113 -14.46 2.62 -2.22
CA LEU A 113 -13.69 2.36 -1.00
C LEU A 113 -12.66 3.48 -0.79
N ALA A 114 -12.05 3.99 -1.86
CA ALA A 114 -11.18 5.16 -1.78
C ALA A 114 -11.91 6.36 -1.17
N GLU A 115 -13.10 6.69 -1.67
CA GLU A 115 -13.92 7.81 -1.19
C GLU A 115 -14.28 7.70 0.30
N GLU A 116 -14.54 6.49 0.79
CA GLU A 116 -14.89 6.24 2.20
C GLU A 116 -13.68 6.28 3.14
N TYR A 117 -12.50 5.84 2.69
CA TYR A 117 -11.37 5.52 3.58
C TYR A 117 -10.11 6.38 3.40
N TYR A 118 -9.98 7.17 2.33
CA TYR A 118 -8.74 7.91 2.05
C TYR A 118 -8.32 8.86 3.19
N ARG A 119 -9.31 9.49 3.86
CA ARG A 119 -9.04 10.40 4.99
C ARG A 119 -8.45 9.68 6.19
N ILE A 120 -8.83 8.42 6.41
CA ILE A 120 -8.27 7.60 7.48
C ILE A 120 -6.80 7.32 7.18
N LEU A 121 -6.47 6.97 5.93
CA LEU A 121 -5.08 6.77 5.55
C LEU A 121 -4.22 8.03 5.72
N ILE A 122 -4.74 9.22 5.36
CA ILE A 122 -4.05 10.50 5.60
C ILE A 122 -3.88 10.75 7.11
N SER A 123 -4.88 10.43 7.93
CA SER A 123 -4.83 10.73 9.37
C SER A 123 -3.65 10.07 10.09
N TYR A 124 -3.12 8.96 9.56
CA TYR A 124 -1.96 8.26 10.13
C TYR A 124 -0.62 9.00 9.96
N ILE A 125 -0.56 10.05 9.14
CA ILE A 125 0.62 10.92 8.98
C ILE A 125 0.31 12.39 9.30
N ALA A 126 -0.94 12.69 9.68
CA ALA A 126 -1.37 14.04 10.02
C ALA A 126 -1.07 14.31 11.50
N GLU A 127 -0.36 15.40 11.79
CA GLU A 127 0.00 15.80 13.16
C GLU A 127 -1.24 16.04 14.05
N ASP A 128 -2.32 16.56 13.47
CA ASP A 128 -3.62 16.77 14.11
C ASP A 128 -4.59 15.58 13.95
N GLY A 129 -4.10 14.47 13.42
CA GLY A 129 -4.86 13.26 13.13
C GLY A 129 -4.68 12.15 14.16
N ASN A 130 -4.32 10.97 13.66
CA ASN A 130 -4.07 9.76 14.43
C ASN A 130 -2.72 9.17 14.01
N PRO A 131 -1.61 9.90 14.21
CA PRO A 131 -0.29 9.45 13.79
C PRO A 131 0.06 8.13 14.46
N LEU A 132 0.76 7.26 13.72
CA LEU A 132 1.20 5.97 14.27
C LEU A 132 2.42 6.17 15.16
N GLU A 133 2.49 5.44 16.28
CA GLU A 133 3.62 5.54 17.21
C GLU A 133 4.93 4.91 16.68
N ASN A 134 4.86 4.22 15.53
CA ASN A 134 5.97 3.43 14.99
C ASN A 134 6.35 3.85 13.57
N ASP A 135 7.55 4.40 13.43
CA ASP A 135 8.17 4.84 12.16
C ASP A 135 8.13 3.76 11.05
N MET A 136 8.23 2.47 11.40
CA MET A 136 8.14 1.39 10.42
C MET A 136 6.73 1.22 9.85
N LEU A 137 5.69 1.48 10.64
CA LEU A 137 4.31 1.47 10.15
C LEU A 137 4.02 2.69 9.28
N GLU A 138 4.62 3.83 9.59
CA GLU A 138 4.52 5.02 8.74
C GLU A 138 5.06 4.78 7.33
N ARG A 139 6.11 3.96 7.16
CA ARG A 139 6.57 3.55 5.81
C ARG A 139 5.43 2.96 4.98
N GLY A 140 4.62 2.09 5.61
CA GLY A 140 3.48 1.46 4.96
C GLY A 140 2.37 2.46 4.62
N VAL A 141 2.16 3.45 5.48
CA VAL A 141 1.20 4.54 5.22
C VAL A 141 1.66 5.41 4.05
N LEU A 142 2.92 5.85 4.05
CA LEU A 142 3.49 6.66 2.98
C LEU A 142 3.46 5.91 1.64
N TRP A 143 3.77 4.61 1.65
CA TRP A 143 3.62 3.75 0.48
C TRP A 143 2.15 3.70 0.02
N GLY A 144 1.22 3.44 0.94
CA GLY A 144 -0.21 3.39 0.62
C GLY A 144 -0.74 4.70 0.03
N ILE A 145 -0.28 5.84 0.54
CA ILE A 145 -0.61 7.17 0.02
C ILE A 145 -0.03 7.36 -1.37
N GLY A 146 1.25 7.00 -1.59
CA GLY A 146 1.86 7.11 -2.91
C GLY A 146 1.17 6.23 -3.95
N ARG A 147 0.79 5.00 -3.56
CA ARG A 147 0.03 4.08 -4.42
C ARG A 147 -1.35 4.62 -4.76
N LEU A 148 -2.06 5.17 -3.78
CA LEU A 148 -3.34 5.81 -4.03
C LEU A 148 -3.18 7.08 -4.87
N ALA A 149 -2.12 7.87 -4.68
CA ALA A 149 -1.83 9.07 -5.47
C ALA A 149 -1.55 8.75 -6.94
N GLN A 150 -0.91 7.62 -7.23
CA GLN A 150 -0.67 7.14 -8.59
C GLN A 150 -1.98 6.95 -9.39
N VAL A 151 -3.07 6.54 -8.72
CA VAL A 151 -4.36 6.23 -9.38
C VAL A 151 -5.40 7.33 -9.19
N ARG A 152 -5.46 7.93 -8.00
CA ARG A 152 -6.49 8.89 -7.57
C ARG A 152 -5.87 10.10 -6.87
N PRO A 153 -5.00 10.87 -7.54
CA PRO A 153 -4.31 12.01 -6.91
C PRO A 153 -5.29 13.09 -6.42
N HIS A 154 -6.48 13.18 -7.01
CA HIS A 154 -7.52 14.15 -6.65
C HIS A 154 -8.03 14.00 -5.20
N LEU A 155 -8.01 12.78 -4.63
CA LEU A 155 -8.42 12.54 -3.23
C LEU A 155 -7.39 13.07 -2.22
N LEU A 156 -6.13 13.19 -2.64
CA LEU A 156 -4.99 13.35 -1.73
C LEU A 156 -4.37 14.75 -1.76
N ARG A 157 -5.06 15.75 -2.34
CA ARG A 157 -4.55 17.14 -2.37
C ARG A 157 -4.23 17.68 -0.98
N ASN A 158 -5.07 17.37 0.01
CA ASN A 158 -4.87 17.79 1.39
C ASN A 158 -3.78 16.99 2.13
N ALA A 159 -3.23 15.94 1.53
CA ALA A 159 -2.13 15.18 2.13
C ALA A 159 -0.77 15.88 1.96
N VAL A 160 -0.64 16.84 1.03
CA VAL A 160 0.64 17.48 0.70
C VAL A 160 1.33 18.07 1.93
N PRO A 161 0.68 18.90 2.79
CA PRO A 161 1.34 19.47 3.96
C PRO A 161 1.85 18.40 4.94
N HIS A 162 1.13 17.28 5.05
CA HIS A 162 1.48 16.17 5.94
C HIS A 162 2.62 15.29 5.38
N LEU A 163 2.84 15.31 4.07
CA LEU A 163 3.95 14.58 3.42
C LEU A 163 5.28 15.34 3.47
N LEU A 164 5.25 16.68 3.50
CA LEU A 164 6.46 17.50 3.48
C LEU A 164 7.45 17.23 4.63
N PRO A 165 7.02 17.00 5.90
CA PRO A 165 7.93 16.66 6.99
C PRO A 165 8.77 15.41 6.70
N TYR A 166 8.19 14.41 6.03
CA TYR A 166 8.86 13.15 5.74
C TYR A 166 10.00 13.27 4.73
N LEU A 167 10.07 14.36 3.95
CA LEU A 167 11.23 14.66 3.08
C LEU A 167 12.52 14.88 3.89
N LYS A 168 12.40 15.18 5.19
CA LYS A 168 13.50 15.38 6.12
C LYS A 168 13.64 14.24 7.14
N SER A 169 12.90 13.13 6.96
CA SER A 169 12.98 11.99 7.87
C SER A 169 14.40 11.43 7.92
N LEU A 170 14.81 10.96 9.11
CA LEU A 170 16.07 10.20 9.27
C LEU A 170 16.00 8.85 8.57
N ASP A 171 14.78 8.35 8.33
CA ASP A 171 14.54 7.14 7.57
C ASP A 171 14.56 7.42 6.05
N PRO A 172 15.55 6.88 5.31
CA PRO A 172 15.61 7.10 3.86
C PRO A 172 14.44 6.48 3.10
N VAL A 173 13.81 5.41 3.61
CA VAL A 173 12.66 4.79 2.94
C VAL A 173 11.43 5.70 3.05
N GLN A 174 11.21 6.32 4.21
CA GLN A 174 10.14 7.31 4.37
C GLN A 174 10.34 8.50 3.43
N ARG A 175 11.58 9.02 3.32
CA ARG A 175 11.91 10.07 2.34
C ARG A 175 11.57 9.66 0.92
N GLY A 176 11.96 8.44 0.53
CA GLY A 176 11.68 7.89 -0.80
C GLY A 176 10.18 7.82 -1.10
N PHE A 177 9.37 7.30 -0.16
CA PHE A 177 7.92 7.23 -0.35
C PHE A 177 7.23 8.59 -0.33
N ALA A 178 7.70 9.54 0.49
CA ALA A 178 7.18 10.90 0.48
C ALA A 178 7.43 11.58 -0.88
N VAL A 179 8.65 11.50 -1.41
CA VAL A 179 9.00 11.99 -2.76
C VAL A 179 8.14 11.33 -3.83
N TRP A 180 8.03 10.00 -3.78
CA TRP A 180 7.26 9.22 -4.75
C TRP A 180 5.79 9.62 -4.76
N ALA A 181 5.17 9.77 -3.58
CA ALA A 181 3.80 10.24 -3.44
C ALA A 181 3.62 11.67 -3.97
N LEU A 182 4.48 12.61 -3.56
CA LEU A 182 4.41 14.01 -3.98
C LEU A 182 4.56 14.17 -5.50
N GLY A 183 5.40 13.35 -6.14
CA GLY A 183 5.54 13.33 -7.59
C GLY A 183 4.24 12.99 -8.33
N PHE A 184 3.39 12.11 -7.76
CA PHE A 184 2.07 11.82 -8.34
C PHE A 184 1.00 12.86 -8.01
N LEU A 185 1.15 13.58 -6.89
CA LEU A 185 0.26 14.68 -6.53
C LEU A 185 0.48 15.93 -7.39
N LYS A 186 1.66 16.07 -8.02
CA LYS A 186 1.98 17.13 -8.98
C LYS A 186 1.69 18.54 -8.47
N ASN A 187 1.89 18.79 -7.17
CA ASN A 187 1.77 20.13 -6.61
C ASN A 187 3.08 20.92 -6.87
N PRO A 188 3.07 22.01 -7.65
CA PRO A 188 4.27 22.80 -7.93
C PRO A 188 4.95 23.37 -6.69
N GLU A 189 4.21 23.62 -5.60
CA GLU A 189 4.74 24.16 -4.34
C GLU A 189 5.71 23.18 -3.64
N THR A 190 5.74 21.90 -4.04
CA THR A 190 6.61 20.90 -3.42
C THR A 190 8.00 20.84 -4.05
N ARG A 191 8.23 21.52 -5.18
CA ARG A 191 9.51 21.45 -5.93
C ARG A 191 10.70 21.85 -5.07
N ASP A 192 10.66 23.03 -4.47
CA ASP A 192 11.74 23.57 -3.61
C ASP A 192 12.04 22.66 -2.41
N HIS A 193 11.05 21.86 -1.98
CA HIS A 193 11.22 20.89 -0.91
C HIS A 193 11.85 19.56 -1.39
N ILE A 194 11.65 19.17 -2.65
CA ILE A 194 12.17 17.93 -3.24
C ILE A 194 13.58 18.14 -3.82
N GLU A 195 13.88 19.31 -4.39
CA GLU A 195 15.18 19.62 -5.01
C GLU A 195 16.41 19.28 -4.14
N PRO A 196 16.42 19.50 -2.81
CA PRO A 196 17.55 19.11 -1.97
C PRO A 196 17.90 17.62 -2.05
N LEU A 197 16.92 16.74 -2.32
CA LEU A 197 17.10 15.30 -2.42
C LEU A 197 17.75 14.85 -3.73
N LEU A 198 17.91 15.72 -4.73
CA LEU A 198 18.66 15.43 -5.96
C LEU A 198 20.14 15.09 -5.70
N ASN A 199 20.67 15.52 -4.55
CA ASN A 199 22.03 15.21 -4.13
C ASN A 199 22.12 14.03 -3.14
N ASP A 200 20.98 13.42 -2.77
CA ASP A 200 20.97 12.29 -1.84
C ASP A 200 21.20 10.97 -2.57
N LEU A 201 22.41 10.43 -2.42
CA LEU A 201 22.84 9.18 -3.05
C LEU A 201 22.45 7.93 -2.25
N THR A 202 21.70 8.09 -1.15
CA THR A 202 21.28 6.96 -0.30
C THR A 202 20.46 5.97 -1.12
N GLU A 203 20.88 4.71 -1.08
CA GLU A 203 20.16 3.62 -1.73
C GLU A 203 19.06 3.07 -0.81
N ILE A 204 17.89 2.82 -1.40
CA ILE A 204 16.75 2.20 -0.75
C ILE A 204 16.21 1.06 -1.60
N THR A 205 15.57 0.11 -0.94
CA THR A 205 14.82 -0.97 -1.59
C THR A 205 13.34 -0.72 -1.37
N ILE A 206 12.58 -0.64 -2.46
CA ILE A 206 11.14 -0.37 -2.43
C ILE A 206 10.39 -1.38 -3.29
N PHE A 207 9.15 -1.67 -2.95
CA PHE A 207 8.24 -2.42 -3.82
C PHE A 207 7.35 -1.43 -4.57
N VAL A 208 7.50 -1.28 -5.88
CA VAL A 208 6.66 -0.39 -6.70
C VAL A 208 6.35 -1.09 -8.03
N ASP A 209 5.16 -0.85 -8.57
CA ASP A 209 4.74 -1.39 -9.88
C ASP A 209 4.98 -2.91 -10.03
N GLY A 210 4.70 -3.68 -8.97
CA GLY A 210 4.82 -5.14 -8.96
C GLY A 210 6.23 -5.69 -8.74
N LYS A 211 7.24 -4.83 -8.54
CA LYS A 211 8.65 -5.22 -8.48
C LYS A 211 9.32 -4.69 -7.22
N VAL A 212 10.28 -5.46 -6.71
CA VAL A 212 11.24 -4.96 -5.74
C VAL A 212 12.39 -4.30 -6.49
N GLU A 213 12.56 -3.01 -6.28
CA GLU A 213 13.57 -2.20 -6.96
C GLU A 213 14.53 -1.59 -5.94
N ARG A 214 15.82 -1.62 -6.26
CA ARG A 214 16.86 -0.86 -5.57
C ARG A 214 17.10 0.42 -6.35
N CYS A 215 16.87 1.56 -5.70
CA CYS A 215 17.02 2.88 -6.31
C CYS A 215 17.68 3.86 -5.34
N ARG A 216 18.18 4.99 -5.86
CA ARG A 216 18.69 6.08 -5.02
C ARG A 216 17.62 7.14 -4.83
N LEU A 217 17.68 7.85 -3.70
CA LEU A 217 16.77 8.97 -3.44
C LEU A 217 16.84 10.07 -4.51
N CYS A 218 18.03 10.38 -5.03
CA CYS A 218 18.19 11.32 -6.13
C CYS A 218 17.43 10.91 -7.40
N ASP A 219 17.35 9.61 -7.69
CA ASP A 219 16.64 9.11 -8.89
C ASP A 219 15.12 9.26 -8.71
N LEU A 220 14.61 8.99 -7.51
CA LEU A 220 13.20 9.24 -7.16
C LEU A 220 12.85 10.73 -7.18
N ALA A 221 13.73 11.58 -6.65
CA ALA A 221 13.55 13.03 -6.64
C ALA A 221 13.49 13.59 -8.07
N ALA A 222 14.41 13.16 -8.94
CA ALA A 222 14.40 13.54 -10.36
C ALA A 222 13.10 13.13 -11.06
N GLN A 223 12.64 11.89 -10.85
CA GLN A 223 11.37 11.41 -11.40
C GLN A 223 10.17 12.19 -10.87
N ALA A 224 10.15 12.53 -9.58
CA ALA A 224 9.07 13.31 -8.98
C ALA A 224 9.00 14.72 -9.57
N LEU A 225 10.14 15.41 -9.71
CA LEU A 225 10.24 16.74 -10.29
C LEU A 225 9.82 16.76 -11.77
N ASP A 226 10.21 15.74 -12.54
CA ASP A 226 9.77 15.56 -13.93
C ASP A 226 8.25 15.42 -14.03
N ARG A 227 7.62 14.64 -13.12
CA ARG A 227 6.16 14.51 -13.08
C ARG A 227 5.44 15.80 -12.70
N ILE A 228 6.04 16.62 -11.83
CA ILE A 228 5.47 17.90 -11.37
C ILE A 228 5.50 18.95 -12.48
N GLY A 229 6.52 18.95 -13.35
CA GLY A 229 6.68 19.89 -14.46
C GLY A 229 7.45 21.14 -14.04
#